data_AF-A0A9D6Q418-F1
#
_entry.id   AF-A0A9D6Q418-F1
#
_cell.length_a   1.000
_cell.length_b   1.000
_cell.length_c   1.000
_cell.angle_alpha   90.00
_cell.angle_beta   90.00
_cell.angle_gamma   90.00
#
_symmetry.space_group_name_H-M   'P 1'
#
loop_
_entity.id
_entity.type
_entity.pdbx_description
1 polymer ?
#
loop_
_entity_poly.entity_id
_entity_poly.type
_entity_poly.pdbx_seq_one_letter_code
_entity_poly.pdbx_strand_id
1 'polypeptide(L)'
;MSATARWAIGAVLLIVSGTFVRWAFVTMRHVGTSASPYRPSTFLTVTGPFHLSRNPIYVAMTGLYIGAAFLVNSVWPLLLLAPLLFLMHYGVIVREERYLFAKFGEAYAAYKSEVRRWL
;
A
#
# COMPACT_ATOMS: atom_id res chain seq x y z
N MET A 1 15.72 -22.15 -7.10
CA MET A 1 14.45 -22.41 -6.37
C MET A 1 13.57 -23.31 -7.23
N SER A 2 12.92 -24.33 -6.66
CA SER A 2 12.06 -25.23 -7.44
C SER A 2 10.83 -24.50 -7.99
N ALA A 3 10.24 -25.02 -9.07
CA ALA A 3 9.01 -24.45 -9.62
C ALA A 3 7.90 -24.43 -8.57
N THR A 4 7.67 -25.55 -7.87
CA THR A 4 6.67 -25.65 -6.79
C THR A 4 6.85 -24.59 -5.71
N ALA A 5 8.08 -24.34 -5.25
CA ALA A 5 8.35 -23.31 -4.25
C ALA A 5 8.04 -21.89 -4.78
N ARG A 6 8.41 -21.60 -6.04
CA ARG A 6 8.11 -20.31 -6.69
C ARG A 6 6.61 -20.07 -6.81
N TRP A 7 5.86 -21.07 -7.26
CA TRP A 7 4.41 -21.01 -7.38
C TRP A 7 3.74 -20.84 -6.01
N ALA A 8 4.17 -21.59 -5.00
CA ALA A 8 3.64 -21.47 -3.65
C ALA A 8 3.87 -20.07 -3.06
N ILE A 9 5.11 -19.55 -3.12
CA ILE A 9 5.44 -18.21 -2.62
C ILE A 9 4.64 -17.13 -3.38
N GLY A 10 4.61 -17.22 -4.71
CA GLY A 10 3.86 -16.29 -5.54
C GLY A 10 2.37 -16.29 -5.20
N ALA A 11 1.75 -17.46 -5.10
CA ALA A 11 0.33 -17.60 -4.77
C ALA A 11 0.00 -17.05 -3.38
N VAL A 12 0.81 -17.38 -2.36
CA VAL A 12 0.62 -16.87 -1.00
C VAL A 12 0.71 -15.34 -0.98
N LEU A 13 1.73 -14.76 -1.61
CA LEU A 13 1.89 -13.31 -1.68
C LEU A 13 0.70 -12.64 -2.39
N LEU A 14 0.23 -13.22 -3.49
CA LEU A 14 -0.93 -12.69 -4.23
C LEU A 14 -2.22 -12.75 -3.39
N ILE A 15 -2.48 -13.86 -2.70
CA ILE A 15 -3.68 -14.04 -1.89
C ILE A 15 -3.68 -13.11 -0.68
N VAL A 16 -2.57 -13.08 0.08
CA VAL A 16 -2.45 -12.23 1.27
C VAL A 16 -2.55 -10.76 0.87
N SER A 17 -1.79 -10.35 -0.15
CA SER A 17 -1.79 -8.96 -0.61
C SER A 17 -3.14 -8.56 -1.22
N GLY A 18 -3.77 -9.43 -2.00
CA GLY A 18 -5.10 -9.21 -2.56
C GLY A 18 -6.16 -9.04 -1.48
N THR A 19 -6.09 -9.84 -0.41
CA THR A 19 -6.94 -9.69 0.77
C THR A 19 -6.72 -8.35 1.46
N PHE A 20 -5.46 -7.93 1.60
CA PHE A 20 -5.10 -6.65 2.23
C PHE A 20 -5.58 -5.44 1.41
N VAL A 21 -5.42 -5.48 0.08
CA VAL A 21 -6.00 -4.50 -0.85
C VAL A 21 -7.51 -4.43 -0.65
N ARG A 22 -8.19 -5.58 -0.70
CA ARG A 22 -9.65 -5.64 -0.53
C ARG A 22 -10.08 -5.02 0.80
N TRP A 23 -9.39 -5.35 1.89
CA TRP A 23 -9.69 -4.80 3.21
C TRP A 23 -9.55 -3.26 3.22
N ALA A 24 -8.47 -2.72 2.67
CA ALA A 24 -8.26 -1.27 2.60
C ALA A 24 -9.36 -0.58 1.79
N PHE A 25 -9.70 -1.10 0.61
CA PHE A 25 -10.76 -0.54 -0.22
C PHE A 25 -12.13 -0.61 0.45
N VAL A 26 -12.45 -1.71 1.12
CA VAL A 26 -13.70 -1.85 1.88
C VAL A 26 -13.76 -0.82 3.00
N THR A 27 -12.68 -0.64 3.78
CA THR A 27 -12.60 0.39 4.82
C THR A 27 -12.81 1.79 4.25
N MET A 28 -12.11 2.17 3.17
CA MET A 28 -12.27 3.50 2.56
C MET A 28 -13.68 3.75 2.03
N ARG A 29 -14.32 2.72 1.44
CA ARG A 29 -15.73 2.79 1.00
C ARG A 29 -16.68 3.00 2.16
N HIS A 30 -16.49 2.30 3.27
CA HIS A 30 -17.31 2.48 4.47
C HIS A 30 -17.21 3.89 5.06
N VAL A 31 -16.03 4.51 4.99
CA VAL A 31 -15.79 5.89 5.45
C VAL A 31 -16.07 6.91 4.35
N GLY A 32 -16.61 6.52 3.18
CA GLY A 32 -17.03 7.44 2.12
C GLY A 32 -15.88 8.21 1.45
N THR A 33 -14.67 7.66 1.43
CA THR A 33 -13.47 8.29 0.86
C THR A 33 -12.92 7.51 -0.33
N SER A 34 -12.39 8.23 -1.33
CA SER A 34 -11.76 7.64 -2.50
C SER A 34 -10.35 7.13 -2.19
N ALA A 35 -10.02 5.96 -2.72
CA ALA A 35 -8.66 5.41 -2.72
C ALA A 35 -7.72 6.05 -3.76
N SER A 36 -8.23 6.96 -4.60
CA SER A 36 -7.41 7.63 -5.60
C SER A 36 -6.71 8.84 -4.97
N PRO A 37 -5.36 8.94 -5.07
CA PRO A 37 -4.63 10.12 -4.61
C PRO A 37 -4.93 11.38 -5.44
N TYR A 38 -5.68 11.23 -6.55
CA TYR A 38 -6.10 12.31 -7.43
C TYR A 38 -7.55 12.75 -7.20
N ARG A 39 -8.27 12.12 -6.27
CA ARG A 39 -9.63 12.52 -5.89
C ARG A 39 -9.62 13.12 -4.47
N PRO A 40 -10.49 14.10 -4.17
CA PRO A 40 -10.54 14.68 -2.84
C PRO A 40 -10.90 13.63 -1.79
N SER A 41 -10.11 13.54 -0.71
CA SER A 41 -10.41 12.64 0.41
C SER A 41 -11.42 13.29 1.35
N THR A 42 -12.63 12.73 1.50
CA THR A 42 -13.70 13.37 2.30
C THR A 42 -13.45 13.22 3.80
N PHE A 43 -12.86 12.10 4.22
CA PHE A 43 -12.61 11.75 5.61
C PHE A 43 -11.21 11.14 5.78
N LEU A 44 -10.62 11.33 6.95
CA LEU A 44 -9.36 10.68 7.30
C LEU A 44 -9.63 9.24 7.74
N THR A 45 -9.18 8.27 6.95
CA THR A 45 -9.34 6.85 7.26
C THR A 45 -8.19 6.36 8.13
N VAL A 46 -8.48 6.03 9.40
CA VAL A 46 -7.48 5.57 10.39
C VAL A 46 -7.76 4.15 10.92
N THR A 47 -8.88 3.54 10.51
CA THR A 47 -9.32 2.21 10.95
C THR A 47 -9.00 1.14 9.91
N GLY A 48 -9.33 -0.13 10.19
CA GLY A 48 -9.02 -1.23 9.26
C GLY A 48 -7.50 -1.34 9.07
N PRO A 49 -6.97 -1.60 7.87
CA PRO A 49 -5.53 -1.77 7.68
C PRO A 49 -4.73 -0.46 7.85
N PHE A 50 -5.42 0.69 7.92
CA PHE A 50 -4.79 1.99 8.10
C PHE A 50 -4.23 2.19 9.51
N HIS A 51 -4.65 1.42 10.53
CA HIS A 51 -3.99 1.46 11.84
C HIS A 51 -2.61 0.78 11.85
N LEU A 52 -2.37 -0.11 10.90
CA LEU A 52 -1.11 -0.85 10.81
C LEU A 52 -0.06 -0.01 10.05
N SER A 53 -0.47 0.60 8.94
CA SER A 53 0.36 1.47 8.11
C SER A 53 -0.50 2.60 7.54
N ARG A 54 0.08 3.80 7.41
CA ARG A 54 -0.59 4.91 6.75
C ARG A 54 -0.81 4.69 5.24
N ASN A 55 -0.08 3.74 4.66
CA ASN A 55 -0.05 3.46 3.22
C ASN A 55 -0.30 1.97 2.92
N PRO A 56 -1.37 1.36 3.47
CA PRO A 56 -1.55 -0.09 3.44
C PRO A 56 -1.81 -0.63 2.03
N ILE A 57 -2.42 0.19 1.15
CA ILE A 57 -2.63 -0.15 -0.26
C ILE A 57 -1.28 -0.30 -0.96
N TYR A 58 -0.34 0.62 -0.75
CA TYR A 58 0.99 0.57 -1.37
C TYR A 58 1.84 -0.60 -0.84
N VAL A 59 1.70 -0.94 0.45
CA VAL A 59 2.28 -2.18 1.03
C VAL A 59 1.74 -3.41 0.29
N ALA A 60 0.42 -3.49 0.13
CA ALA A 60 -0.21 -4.63 -0.51
C ALA A 60 0.13 -4.70 -2.02
N MET A 61 0.18 -3.57 -2.72
CA MET A 61 0.62 -3.52 -4.12
C MET A 61 2.08 -3.97 -4.27
N THR A 62 2.94 -3.64 -3.31
CA THR A 62 4.33 -4.15 -3.25
C THR A 62 4.36 -5.67 -3.12
N GLY A 63 3.53 -6.24 -2.22
CA GLY A 63 3.40 -7.69 -2.08
C GLY A 63 2.86 -8.38 -3.34
N LEU A 64 1.87 -7.79 -4.01
CA LEU A 64 1.36 -8.26 -5.31
C LEU A 64 2.47 -8.28 -6.37
N TYR A 65 3.26 -7.22 -6.45
CA TYR A 65 4.37 -7.10 -7.39
C TYR A 65 5.43 -8.19 -7.16
N ILE A 66 5.82 -8.40 -5.90
CA ILE A 66 6.79 -9.44 -5.53
C ILE A 66 6.22 -10.83 -5.84
N GLY A 67 4.94 -11.08 -5.50
CA GLY A 67 4.26 -12.34 -5.81
C GLY A 67 4.26 -12.64 -7.31
N ALA A 68 3.93 -11.65 -8.13
CA ALA A 68 3.99 -11.77 -9.59
C ALA A 68 5.41 -12.02 -10.11
N ALA A 69 6.43 -11.37 -9.54
CA ALA A 69 7.83 -11.60 -9.89
C ALA A 69 8.24 -13.08 -9.65
N PHE A 70 7.79 -13.67 -8.54
CA PHE A 70 7.99 -15.09 -8.28
C PHE A 70 7.31 -15.96 -9.33
N LEU A 71 6.09 -15.65 -9.79
CA LEU A 71 5.43 -16.45 -10.82
C LEU A 71 6.12 -16.35 -12.19
N VAL A 72 6.53 -15.15 -12.61
CA VAL A 72 7.15 -14.88 -13.92
C VAL A 72 8.53 -15.54 -14.09
N ASN A 73 9.20 -15.92 -13.01
CA ASN A 73 10.57 -16.47 -13.07
C ASN A 73 11.64 -15.52 -13.58
N SER A 74 11.51 -14.24 -13.25
CA SER A 74 12.49 -13.24 -13.63
C SER A 74 13.02 -12.53 -12.40
N VAL A 75 14.34 -12.34 -12.34
CA VAL A 75 14.99 -11.52 -11.32
C VAL A 75 14.82 -10.02 -11.59
N TRP A 76 14.57 -9.64 -12.84
CA TRP A 76 14.47 -8.24 -13.25
C TRP A 76 13.40 -7.44 -12.50
N PRO A 77 12.17 -7.94 -12.30
CA PRO A 77 11.20 -7.23 -11.47
C PRO A 77 11.71 -6.99 -10.04
N LEU A 78 12.37 -7.98 -9.43
CA LEU A 78 12.91 -7.81 -8.08
C LEU A 78 14.03 -6.76 -8.03
N LEU A 79 14.87 -6.67 -9.06
CA LEU A 79 15.89 -5.61 -9.17
C LEU A 79 15.26 -4.22 -9.37
N LEU A 80 14.18 -4.15 -10.14
CA LEU A 80 13.43 -2.92 -10.38
C LEU A 80 12.54 -2.51 -9.19
N LEU A 81 12.42 -3.36 -8.17
CA LEU A 81 11.61 -3.07 -6.99
C LEU A 81 12.13 -1.85 -6.24
N ALA A 82 13.44 -1.75 -5.99
CA ALA A 82 14.02 -0.63 -5.26
C ALA A 82 13.76 0.73 -5.94
N PRO A 83 14.05 0.93 -7.24
CA PRO A 83 13.71 2.18 -7.91
C PRO A 83 12.20 2.42 -8.00
N LEU A 84 11.38 1.38 -8.15
CA LEU A 84 9.92 1.50 -8.11
C LEU A 84 9.42 2.02 -6.75
N LEU A 85 9.92 1.46 -5.64
CA LEU A 85 9.58 1.91 -4.29
C LEU A 85 10.04 3.35 -4.04
N PHE A 86 11.22 3.72 -4.54
CA PHE A 86 11.72 5.09 -4.47
C PHE A 86 10.80 6.07 -5.20
N LEU A 87 10.43 5.75 -6.45
CA LEU A 87 9.51 6.56 -7.26
C LEU A 87 8.12 6.67 -6.61
N MET A 88 7.59 5.57 -6.10
CA MET A 88 6.30 5.57 -5.40
C MET A 88 6.35 6.41 -4.12
N HIS A 89 7.45 6.31 -3.36
CA HIS A 89 7.62 7.07 -2.13
C HIS A 89 7.61 8.58 -2.37
N TYR A 90 8.50 9.06 -3.24
CA TYR A 90 8.69 10.50 -3.46
C TYR A 90 7.69 11.08 -4.46
N GLY A 91 7.28 10.30 -5.47
CA GLY A 91 6.35 10.72 -6.50
C GLY A 91 4.89 10.71 -6.05
N VAL A 92 4.52 9.80 -5.14
CA VAL A 92 3.12 9.62 -4.74
C VAL A 92 2.93 9.82 -3.24
N ILE A 93 3.51 8.95 -2.40
CA ILE A 93 3.20 8.87 -0.96
C ILE A 93 3.50 10.19 -0.24
N VAL A 94 4.69 10.76 -0.42
CA VAL A 94 5.05 12.02 0.27
C VAL A 94 4.14 13.17 -0.16
N ARG A 95 3.70 13.20 -1.42
CA ARG A 95 2.78 14.21 -1.93
C ARG A 95 1.37 14.03 -1.37
N GLU A 96 0.90 12.79 -1.29
CA GLU A 96 -0.37 12.42 -0.68
C GLU A 96 -0.39 12.76 0.83
N GLU A 97 0.66 12.41 1.58
CA GLU A 97 0.74 12.76 3.01
C GLU A 97 0.76 14.28 3.23
N ARG A 98 1.43 15.05 2.36
CA ARG A 98 1.37 16.53 2.42
C ARG A 98 -0.03 17.06 2.15
N TYR A 99 -0.74 16.49 1.19
CA TYR A 99 -2.14 16.85 0.91
C TYR A 99 -3.03 16.54 2.11
N LEU A 100 -2.90 15.35 2.70
CA LEU A 100 -3.68 14.95 3.87
C LEU A 100 -3.38 15.85 5.08
N PHE A 101 -2.11 16.21 5.31
CA PHE A 101 -1.75 17.16 6.36
C PHE A 101 -2.35 18.54 6.11
N ALA A 102 -2.26 19.06 4.89
CA ALA A 102 -2.86 20.36 4.54
C ALA A 102 -4.40 20.36 4.70
N LYS A 103 -5.04 19.21 4.48
CA LYS A 103 -6.50 19.06 4.55
C LYS A 103 -7.03 18.83 5.96
N PHE A 104 -6.39 17.96 6.73
CA PHE A 104 -6.87 17.48 8.03
C PHE A 104 -6.07 18.01 9.23
N GLY A 105 -4.96 18.72 8.99
CA GLY A 105 -4.17 19.41 10.01
C GLY A 105 -3.75 18.50 11.16
N GLU A 106 -4.05 18.94 12.39
CA GLU A 106 -3.69 18.24 13.64
C GLU A 106 -4.22 16.81 13.72
N ALA A 107 -5.40 16.52 13.15
CA ALA A 107 -5.93 15.15 13.13
C ALA A 107 -5.00 14.20 12.36
N TYR A 108 -4.43 14.67 11.25
CA TYR A 108 -3.42 13.91 10.52
C TYR A 108 -2.07 13.88 11.25
N ALA A 109 -1.69 14.95 11.95
CA ALA A 109 -0.46 14.99 12.74
C ALA A 109 -0.47 13.95 13.87
N ALA A 110 -1.58 13.85 14.61
CA ALA A 110 -1.79 12.84 15.65
C ALA A 110 -1.77 11.41 15.07
N TYR A 111 -2.49 11.19 13.96
CA TYR A 111 -2.43 9.90 13.27
C TYR A 111 -1.01 9.54 12.81
N LYS A 112 -0.24 10.54 12.35
CA LYS A 112 1.15 10.37 11.89
C LYS A 112 2.12 10.03 13.02
N SER A 113 1.86 10.44 14.26
CA SER A 113 2.73 10.09 15.40
C SER A 113 2.49 8.65 15.89
N GLU A 114 1.28 8.12 15.69
CA GLU A 114 0.90 6.78 16.15
C GLU A 114 1.20 5.68 15.13
N VAL A 115 0.96 5.96 13.85
CA VAL A 115 1.02 4.93 12.80
C VAL A 115 2.17 5.21 11.84
N ARG A 116 2.99 4.21 11.54
CA ARG A 116 4.14 4.36 10.62
C ARG A 116 3.71 4.51 9.16
N ARG A 117 4.57 5.15 8.36
CA ARG A 117 4.32 5.34 6.90
C ARG A 117 4.14 4.01 6.19
N TRP A 118 5.04 3.07 6.46
CA TRP A 118 5.02 1.67 6.06
C TRP A 118 4.90 0.84 7.34
N LEU A 119 4.28 -0.35 7.29
CA LEU A 119 4.17 -1.27 8.43
C LEU A 119 5.51 -1.38 9.19
#